data_AF-A0A847CMN0-F1
#
_entry.id   AF-A0A847CMN0-F1
#
_cell.length_a   1.000
_cell.length_b   1.000
_cell.length_c   1.000
_cell.angle_alpha   90.00
_cell.angle_beta   90.00
_cell.angle_gamma   90.00
#
_symmetry.space_group_name_H-M   'P 1'
#
loop_
_entity.id
_entity.type
_entity.pdbx_description
1 polymer ?
#
loop_
_entity_poly.entity_id
_entity_poly.type
_entity_poly.pdbx_seq_one_letter_code
_entity_poly.pdbx_strand_id
1 'polypeptide(L)'
;MKKLIIMITILLLTSCTPKYIEGPIVLPSEIEIENIEYVDEYEEYLDRYLDSFINDKTELIPHYNGFDITWVLESGNAKVENNTIYKTETSKEYEEISLRAYLGETSYVFENIELIDPYVGYLMTYFVGDGLKNEKVYYAWTFDGLLWYQINFQEPVLSASIGTRRLRDPSVIRKKNGEFTLIATEGFDNPDIFAFDTENLVEFNDERLIKLNSTSDNMVMSETQAWAPEGFYDRRINKYIIYWSSPNDEKMFYSFSNNLDDISYPEILVDVGFPVIDGTIMKVGSDYSIVLKDERKPMEKHSQLFVGYSDTDYKGFNHFNFNFFSNHQSEGPFIIKSGYEYILYYDDYTRHQFKAFKFYELKSNKFEEIDDKDIKSSIKNLKHGSAIALTWKEFERIKEHYDTGEN
;
A
#
# COMPACT_ATOMS: atom_id res chain seq x y z
N MET A 1 -21.52 30.24 67.46
CA MET A 1 -21.30 30.63 66.05
C MET A 1 -20.30 29.68 65.42
N LYS A 2 -20.76 28.61 64.74
CA LYS A 2 -19.91 27.69 63.98
C LYS A 2 -19.85 28.19 62.53
N LYS A 3 -18.65 28.47 62.02
CA LYS A 3 -18.42 28.85 60.61
C LYS A 3 -18.53 27.59 59.75
N LEU A 4 -19.48 27.58 58.83
CA LEU A 4 -19.66 26.59 57.79
C LEU A 4 -18.68 26.92 56.65
N ILE A 5 -17.68 26.08 56.43
CA ILE A 5 -16.78 26.18 55.26
C ILE A 5 -17.44 25.36 54.15
N ILE A 6 -17.97 26.04 53.14
CA ILE A 6 -18.46 25.43 51.91
C ILE A 6 -17.24 25.19 51.03
N MET A 7 -16.83 23.92 50.92
CA MET A 7 -15.83 23.49 49.96
C MET A 7 -16.53 23.35 48.61
N ILE A 8 -16.32 24.32 47.72
CA ILE A 8 -16.76 24.23 46.32
C ILE A 8 -15.80 23.28 45.62
N THR A 9 -16.22 22.02 45.46
CA THR A 9 -15.55 21.07 44.58
C THR A 9 -15.85 21.49 43.14
N ILE A 10 -14.92 22.20 42.50
CA ILE A 10 -14.95 22.42 41.06
C ILE A 10 -14.66 21.07 40.41
N LEU A 11 -15.71 20.40 39.95
CA LEU A 11 -15.62 19.26 39.06
C LEU A 11 -15.10 19.79 37.72
N LEU A 12 -13.80 19.71 37.49
CA LEU A 12 -13.23 19.86 36.15
C LEU A 12 -13.65 18.64 35.33
N LEU A 13 -14.78 18.77 34.65
CA LEU A 13 -15.13 17.93 33.52
C LEU A 13 -14.11 18.21 32.40
N THR A 14 -13.00 17.49 32.39
CA THR A 14 -12.14 17.41 31.20
C THR A 14 -12.77 16.43 30.21
N SER A 15 -13.89 16.84 29.62
CA SER A 15 -14.44 16.18 28.42
C SER A 15 -14.08 17.04 27.21
N CYS A 16 -12.83 16.92 26.76
CA CYS A 16 -12.53 17.19 25.36
C CYS A 16 -12.26 15.83 24.73
N THR A 17 -13.32 15.07 24.43
CA THR A 17 -13.25 14.17 23.28
C THR A 17 -12.79 15.04 22.10
N PRO A 18 -11.76 14.63 21.34
CA PRO A 18 -11.46 15.33 20.10
C PRO A 18 -12.72 15.27 19.26
N LYS A 19 -13.36 16.44 19.11
CA LYS A 19 -14.63 16.58 18.41
C LYS A 19 -14.43 16.08 16.99
N TYR A 20 -15.17 15.04 16.60
CA TYR A 20 -15.29 14.65 15.20
C TYR A 20 -15.74 15.87 14.39
N ILE A 21 -15.07 16.14 13.27
CA ILE A 21 -15.37 17.26 12.39
C ILE A 21 -15.95 16.70 11.11
N GLU A 22 -17.17 17.10 10.76
CA GLU A 22 -17.78 16.70 9.49
C GLU A 22 -16.97 17.22 8.30
N GLY A 23 -16.92 16.43 7.23
CA GLY A 23 -16.27 16.77 5.98
C GLY A 23 -16.84 15.96 4.81
N PRO A 24 -16.30 16.13 3.61
CA PRO A 24 -16.67 15.33 2.45
C PRO A 24 -16.49 13.83 2.75
N ILE A 25 -17.47 13.02 2.34
CA ILE A 25 -17.42 11.57 2.49
C ILE A 25 -17.85 10.90 1.19
N VAL A 26 -17.06 9.93 0.75
CA VAL A 26 -17.37 9.01 -0.34
C VAL A 26 -18.07 7.81 0.26
N LEU A 27 -19.28 7.53 -0.20
CA LEU A 27 -20.07 6.37 0.20
C LEU A 27 -19.96 5.28 -0.86
N PRO A 28 -20.02 3.99 -0.45
CA PRO A 28 -19.98 2.90 -1.40
C PRO A 28 -21.18 2.90 -2.34
N SER A 29 -20.92 2.52 -3.58
CA SER A 29 -21.92 2.38 -4.64
C SER A 29 -21.63 1.13 -5.47
N GLU A 30 -22.52 0.80 -6.38
CA GLU A 30 -22.22 -0.23 -7.39
C GLU A 30 -21.22 0.32 -8.40
N ILE A 31 -20.13 -0.43 -8.62
CA ILE A 31 -19.13 -0.13 -9.65
C ILE A 31 -19.08 -1.33 -10.59
N GLU A 32 -19.29 -1.05 -11.88
CA GLU A 32 -19.21 -2.09 -12.91
C GLU A 32 -17.75 -2.51 -13.12
N ILE A 33 -17.53 -3.83 -13.04
CA ILE A 33 -16.26 -4.47 -13.33
C ILE A 33 -16.45 -5.32 -14.56
N GLU A 34 -15.73 -4.98 -15.63
CA GLU A 34 -15.74 -5.78 -16.85
C GLU A 34 -15.00 -7.10 -16.57
N ASN A 35 -15.68 -8.22 -16.86
CA ASN A 35 -15.03 -9.52 -16.83
C ASN A 35 -14.07 -9.61 -18.02
N ILE A 36 -12.82 -9.96 -17.73
CA ILE A 36 -11.83 -10.18 -18.77
C ILE A 36 -12.02 -11.60 -19.31
N GLU A 37 -12.35 -11.71 -20.59
CA GLU A 37 -12.37 -12.98 -21.31
C GLU A 37 -11.07 -13.13 -22.09
N TYR A 38 -10.20 -14.01 -21.62
CA TYR A 38 -8.97 -14.35 -22.32
C TYR A 38 -9.24 -15.36 -23.44
N VAL A 39 -8.57 -15.17 -24.57
CA VAL A 39 -8.61 -16.08 -25.72
C VAL A 39 -8.07 -17.46 -25.33
N ASP A 40 -6.99 -17.49 -24.54
CA ASP A 40 -6.34 -18.71 -24.06
C ASP A 40 -5.43 -18.43 -22.82
N GLU A 41 -4.77 -19.47 -22.33
CA GLU A 41 -3.87 -19.40 -21.16
C GLU A 41 -2.62 -18.54 -21.39
N TYR A 42 -2.21 -18.31 -22.65
CA TYR A 42 -1.03 -17.50 -22.96
C TYR A 42 -1.38 -16.02 -22.81
N GLU A 43 -2.53 -15.59 -23.33
CA GLU A 43 -3.01 -14.23 -23.12
C GLU A 43 -3.19 -13.92 -21.63
N GLU A 44 -3.87 -14.81 -20.90
CA GLU A 44 -4.08 -14.66 -19.46
C GLU A 44 -2.74 -14.49 -18.72
N TYR A 45 -1.79 -15.40 -18.98
CA TYR A 45 -0.51 -15.37 -18.29
C TYR A 45 0.28 -14.08 -18.59
N LEU A 46 0.35 -13.67 -19.85
CA LEU A 46 1.09 -12.47 -20.24
C LEU A 46 0.45 -11.20 -19.71
N ASP A 47 -0.89 -11.11 -19.72
CA ASP A 47 -1.62 -9.99 -19.15
C ASP A 47 -1.38 -9.88 -17.64
N ARG A 48 -1.41 -11.00 -16.92
CA ARG A 48 -1.07 -11.06 -15.49
C ARG A 48 0.40 -10.75 -15.22
N TYR A 49 1.30 -11.16 -16.10
CA TYR A 49 2.74 -10.97 -15.94
C TYR A 49 3.11 -9.48 -16.00
N LEU A 50 2.57 -8.75 -16.98
CA LEU A 50 2.83 -7.32 -17.15
C LEU A 50 2.29 -6.51 -15.97
N ASP A 51 3.11 -5.60 -15.45
CA ASP A 51 2.69 -4.65 -14.43
C ASP A 51 1.93 -3.47 -15.04
N SER A 52 1.10 -2.80 -14.22
CA SER A 52 0.41 -1.57 -14.62
C SER A 52 1.40 -0.43 -14.92
N PHE A 53 2.53 -0.41 -14.21
CA PHE A 53 3.62 0.53 -14.41
C PHE A 53 4.87 -0.25 -14.81
N ILE A 54 5.43 0.06 -15.98
CA ILE A 54 6.66 -0.55 -16.47
C ILE A 54 7.77 0.49 -16.47
N ASN A 55 8.94 0.15 -15.93
CA ASN A 55 10.08 1.05 -15.92
C ASN A 55 10.78 1.07 -17.29
N ASP A 56 11.34 2.22 -17.66
CA ASP A 56 12.32 2.32 -18.75
C ASP A 56 13.41 1.26 -18.58
N LYS A 57 13.79 0.62 -19.70
CA LYS A 57 14.77 -0.47 -19.77
C LYS A 57 14.32 -1.77 -19.11
N THR A 58 13.02 -1.98 -18.88
CA THR A 58 12.50 -3.27 -18.43
C THR A 58 12.65 -4.30 -19.54
N GLU A 59 13.22 -5.46 -19.20
CA GLU A 59 13.20 -6.65 -20.05
C GLU A 59 11.85 -7.34 -19.92
N LEU A 60 11.10 -7.40 -21.02
CA LEU A 60 9.85 -8.13 -21.13
C LEU A 60 10.15 -9.62 -21.28
N ILE A 61 9.23 -10.46 -20.79
CA ILE A 61 9.41 -11.92 -20.80
C ILE A 61 9.69 -12.43 -22.23
N PRO A 62 10.85 -13.07 -22.49
CA PRO A 62 11.22 -13.44 -23.85
C PRO A 62 10.73 -14.82 -24.27
N HIS A 63 10.26 -15.64 -23.33
CA HIS A 63 9.86 -17.02 -23.57
C HIS A 63 8.85 -17.48 -22.53
N TYR A 64 7.81 -18.19 -22.96
CA TYR A 64 6.86 -18.83 -22.05
C TYR A 64 6.32 -20.14 -22.65
N ASN A 65 6.29 -21.19 -21.82
CA ASN A 65 5.71 -22.50 -22.13
C ASN A 65 6.09 -23.05 -23.53
N GLY A 66 7.38 -22.97 -23.90
CA GLY A 66 7.91 -23.52 -25.16
C GLY A 66 7.84 -22.56 -26.36
N PHE A 67 7.29 -21.36 -26.20
CA PHE A 67 7.22 -20.34 -27.25
C PHE A 67 8.15 -19.17 -26.95
N ASP A 68 8.94 -18.78 -27.94
CA ASP A 68 9.63 -17.50 -27.93
C ASP A 68 8.61 -16.38 -28.15
N ILE A 69 8.77 -15.31 -27.38
CA ILE A 69 7.89 -14.15 -27.39
C ILE A 69 8.67 -13.00 -28.00
N THR A 70 8.10 -12.38 -29.05
CA THR A 70 8.59 -11.11 -29.56
C THR A 70 7.65 -10.00 -29.16
N TRP A 71 8.15 -9.01 -28.45
CA TRP A 71 7.39 -7.84 -28.06
C TRP A 71 7.58 -6.70 -29.05
N VAL A 72 6.50 -6.02 -29.39
CA VAL A 72 6.53 -4.77 -30.14
C VAL A 72 5.67 -3.73 -29.44
N LEU A 73 5.97 -2.46 -29.71
CA LEU A 73 5.08 -1.37 -29.33
C LEU A 73 3.86 -1.39 -30.25
N GLU A 74 2.67 -1.43 -29.67
CA GLU A 74 1.42 -1.32 -30.39
C GLU A 74 1.00 0.15 -30.51
N SER A 75 1.10 0.92 -29.42
CA SER A 75 0.83 2.36 -29.41
C SER A 75 1.60 3.09 -28.30
N GLY A 76 1.66 4.42 -28.38
CA GLY A 76 2.38 5.30 -27.46
C GLY A 76 3.75 5.73 -27.97
N ASN A 77 4.44 6.57 -27.20
CA ASN A 77 5.77 7.09 -27.54
C ASN A 77 6.86 6.31 -26.80
N ALA A 78 7.21 5.13 -27.28
CA ALA A 78 8.27 4.29 -26.72
C ALA A 78 9.02 3.56 -27.84
N LYS A 79 9.93 2.65 -27.47
CA LYS A 79 10.60 1.74 -28.39
C LYS A 79 10.77 0.39 -27.71
N VAL A 80 10.64 -0.70 -28.48
CA VAL A 80 11.00 -2.03 -28.00
C VAL A 80 12.15 -2.55 -28.87
N GLU A 81 13.27 -2.93 -28.24
CA GLU A 81 14.41 -3.56 -28.91
C GLU A 81 14.87 -4.77 -28.10
N ASN A 82 15.01 -5.93 -28.75
CA ASN A 82 15.42 -7.18 -28.10
C ASN A 82 14.57 -7.49 -26.84
N ASN A 83 13.26 -7.28 -26.92
CA ASN A 83 12.31 -7.40 -25.80
C ASN A 83 12.59 -6.47 -24.61
N THR A 84 13.44 -5.47 -24.75
CA THR A 84 13.59 -4.40 -23.76
C THR A 84 12.81 -3.17 -24.21
N ILE A 85 11.99 -2.62 -23.32
CA ILE A 85 11.26 -1.37 -23.58
C ILE A 85 12.10 -0.15 -23.20
N TYR A 86 12.03 0.89 -24.01
CA TYR A 86 12.74 2.15 -23.81
C TYR A 86 11.81 3.35 -23.98
N LYS A 87 11.94 4.33 -23.10
CA LYS A 87 11.43 5.69 -23.32
C LYS A 87 12.22 6.37 -24.45
N THR A 88 11.57 7.25 -25.18
CA THR A 88 12.17 8.13 -26.18
C THR A 88 12.26 9.55 -25.66
N GLU A 89 12.92 10.44 -26.41
CA GLU A 89 13.01 11.87 -26.07
C GLU A 89 11.63 12.57 -26.00
N THR A 90 10.60 11.97 -26.59
CA THR A 90 9.23 12.52 -26.62
C THR A 90 8.28 11.80 -25.67
N SER A 91 8.72 10.76 -24.95
CA SER A 91 7.90 10.12 -23.92
C SER A 91 7.56 11.10 -22.82
N LYS A 92 6.31 11.11 -22.37
CA LYS A 92 5.91 11.79 -21.13
C LYS A 92 6.57 11.12 -19.92
N GLU A 93 6.52 11.76 -18.76
CA GLU A 93 6.95 11.13 -17.49
C GLU A 93 6.16 9.85 -17.20
N TYR A 94 4.84 9.93 -17.37
CA TYR A 94 3.88 8.82 -17.44
C TYR A 94 3.40 8.71 -18.89
N GLU A 95 3.97 7.76 -19.62
CA GLU A 95 3.61 7.51 -21.01
C GLU A 95 2.69 6.30 -21.09
N GLU A 96 1.41 6.53 -21.36
CA GLU A 96 0.47 5.46 -21.66
C GLU A 96 0.86 4.79 -22.98
N ILE A 97 1.05 3.48 -22.92
CA ILE A 97 1.42 2.63 -24.07
C ILE A 97 0.51 1.41 -24.15
N SER A 98 0.52 0.78 -25.32
CA SER A 98 0.08 -0.60 -25.47
C SER A 98 1.18 -1.44 -26.09
N LEU A 99 1.25 -2.71 -25.69
CA LEU A 99 2.24 -3.68 -26.14
C LEU A 99 1.55 -4.81 -26.87
N ARG A 100 2.21 -5.31 -27.93
CA ARG A 100 1.81 -6.55 -28.59
C ARG A 100 2.86 -7.63 -28.40
N ALA A 101 2.44 -8.80 -27.93
CA ALA A 101 3.27 -9.99 -27.86
C ALA A 101 2.97 -10.91 -29.05
N TYR A 102 4.00 -11.39 -29.74
CA TYR A 102 3.90 -12.42 -30.79
C TYR A 102 4.44 -13.76 -30.29
N LEU A 103 3.64 -14.80 -30.42
CA LEU A 103 3.95 -16.20 -30.08
C LEU A 103 3.72 -17.05 -31.34
N GLY A 104 4.77 -17.22 -32.15
CA GLY A 104 4.64 -17.84 -33.47
C GLY A 104 3.76 -17.00 -34.40
N GLU A 105 2.62 -17.54 -34.84
CA GLU A 105 1.64 -16.84 -35.69
C GLU A 105 0.55 -16.12 -34.90
N THR A 106 0.48 -16.33 -33.58
CA THR A 106 -0.51 -15.71 -32.68
C THR A 106 0.02 -14.42 -32.09
N SER A 107 -0.85 -13.45 -31.83
CA SER A 107 -0.47 -12.23 -31.11
C SER A 107 -1.57 -11.72 -30.18
N TYR A 108 -1.16 -11.08 -29.08
CA TYR A 108 -2.05 -10.49 -28.07
C TYR A 108 -1.69 -9.03 -27.84
N VAL A 109 -2.66 -8.18 -27.53
CA VAL A 109 -2.47 -6.75 -27.25
C VAL A 109 -2.82 -6.46 -25.80
N PHE A 110 -1.95 -5.74 -25.11
CA PHE A 110 -2.12 -5.34 -23.72
C PHE A 110 -2.09 -3.82 -23.64
N GLU A 111 -3.18 -3.24 -23.14
CA GLU A 111 -3.41 -1.79 -23.07
C GLU A 111 -3.28 -1.28 -21.62
N ASN A 112 -3.41 0.05 -21.46
CA ASN A 112 -3.40 0.77 -20.17
C ASN A 112 -2.10 0.59 -19.36
N ILE A 113 -0.95 0.45 -20.03
CA ILE A 113 0.35 0.32 -19.39
C ILE A 113 0.99 1.71 -19.30
N GLU A 114 1.47 2.09 -18.12
CA GLU A 114 2.20 3.34 -17.93
C GLU A 114 3.71 3.10 -17.94
N LEU A 115 4.39 3.59 -18.97
CA LEU A 115 5.84 3.56 -19.07
C LEU A 115 6.47 4.75 -18.33
N ILE A 116 7.20 4.45 -17.27
CA ILE A 116 7.78 5.44 -16.34
C ILE A 116 9.31 5.37 -16.28
N ASP A 117 9.94 6.39 -15.72
CA ASP A 117 11.40 6.35 -15.47
C ASP A 117 11.73 5.28 -14.39
N PRO A 118 12.96 4.71 -14.36
CA PRO A 118 13.28 3.67 -13.40
C PRO A 118 13.21 4.18 -11.96
N TYR A 119 12.79 3.30 -11.05
CA TYR A 119 12.81 3.62 -9.64
C TYR A 119 14.25 3.73 -9.11
N VAL A 120 14.47 4.72 -8.25
CA VAL A 120 15.78 5.02 -7.65
C VAL A 120 15.84 4.73 -6.16
N GLY A 121 14.68 4.64 -5.50
CA GLY A 121 14.56 4.44 -4.07
C GLY A 121 13.11 4.34 -3.64
N TYR A 122 12.88 4.46 -2.34
CA TYR A 122 11.58 4.34 -1.70
C TYR A 122 11.29 5.51 -0.78
N LEU A 123 10.03 5.96 -0.79
CA LEU A 123 9.44 6.78 0.25
C LEU A 123 8.66 5.89 1.19
N MET A 124 8.96 5.96 2.48
CA MET A 124 8.15 5.38 3.54
C MET A 124 7.22 6.42 4.13
N THR A 125 5.94 6.07 4.24
CA THR A 125 4.91 6.84 4.92
C THR A 125 4.56 6.14 6.22
N TYR A 126 4.66 6.83 7.36
CA TYR A 126 4.44 6.22 8.68
C TYR A 126 3.81 7.21 9.67
N PHE A 127 3.41 6.73 10.84
CA PHE A 127 3.04 7.56 12.00
C PHE A 127 3.93 7.21 13.21
N VAL A 128 3.88 8.00 14.29
CA VAL A 128 4.88 7.90 15.39
C VAL A 128 4.31 7.52 16.76
N GLY A 129 3.03 7.20 16.85
CA GLY A 129 2.39 6.77 18.08
C GLY A 129 0.96 7.25 18.23
N ASP A 130 0.38 7.01 19.42
CA ASP A 130 -1.05 7.20 19.64
C ASP A 130 -1.44 8.63 20.02
N GLY A 131 -2.69 8.96 19.70
CA GLY A 131 -3.35 10.21 20.01
C GLY A 131 -3.12 11.31 18.99
N LEU A 132 -4.06 12.27 18.95
CA LEU A 132 -4.16 13.36 17.97
C LEU A 132 -2.85 14.14 17.70
N LYS A 133 -1.91 14.18 18.65
CA LYS A 133 -0.62 14.85 18.45
C LYS A 133 0.36 14.06 17.59
N ASN A 134 0.31 12.73 17.68
CA ASN A 134 1.27 11.79 17.09
C ASN A 134 0.70 11.05 15.87
N GLU A 135 -0.63 10.91 15.79
CA GLU A 135 -1.35 10.28 14.67
C GLU A 135 -1.45 11.25 13.49
N LYS A 136 -0.31 11.42 12.84
CA LYS A 136 -0.04 12.26 11.68
C LYS A 136 0.86 11.49 10.72
N VAL A 137 0.96 11.94 9.48
CA VAL A 137 1.86 11.33 8.50
C VAL A 137 3.25 11.94 8.62
N TYR A 138 4.25 11.07 8.61
CA TYR A 138 5.66 11.38 8.57
C TYR A 138 6.30 10.62 7.41
N TYR A 139 7.36 11.20 6.87
CA TYR A 139 8.09 10.64 5.73
C TYR A 139 9.52 10.29 6.10
N ALA A 140 10.04 9.28 5.42
CA ALA A 140 11.45 8.94 5.37
C ALA A 140 11.75 8.32 4.02
N TRP A 141 13.01 8.38 3.58
CA TRP A 141 13.40 7.83 2.29
C TRP A 141 14.65 6.97 2.38
N THR A 142 14.83 6.11 1.38
CA THR A 142 16.01 5.24 1.23
C THR A 142 16.28 4.95 -0.24
N PHE A 143 17.55 4.72 -0.61
CA PHE A 143 17.93 4.22 -1.94
C PHE A 143 18.14 2.69 -1.95
N ASP A 144 18.52 2.11 -0.81
CA ASP A 144 18.96 0.70 -0.73
C ASP A 144 18.12 -0.14 0.24
N GLY A 145 17.24 0.49 1.00
CA GLY A 145 16.45 -0.19 2.01
C GLY A 145 17.18 -0.49 3.30
N LEU A 146 18.42 -0.03 3.51
CA LEU A 146 19.20 -0.25 4.73
C LEU A 146 19.63 1.06 5.37
N LEU A 147 19.82 2.12 4.58
CA LEU A 147 20.10 3.47 5.04
C LEU A 147 18.85 4.35 4.84
N TRP A 148 18.23 4.72 5.96
CA TRP A 148 17.02 5.52 6.01
C TRP A 148 17.31 6.93 6.48
N TYR A 149 16.78 7.90 5.73
CA TYR A 149 16.88 9.32 6.01
C TYR A 149 15.52 9.88 6.39
N GLN A 150 15.45 10.61 7.50
CA GLN A 150 14.25 11.36 7.84
C GLN A 150 13.97 12.48 6.82
N ILE A 151 12.69 12.79 6.62
CA ILE A 151 12.24 13.95 5.86
C ILE A 151 11.69 14.99 6.84
N ASN A 152 11.76 16.27 6.48
CA ASN A 152 11.17 17.38 7.24
C ASN A 152 11.60 17.43 8.71
N PHE A 153 12.87 17.12 9.02
CA PHE A 153 13.38 17.08 10.39
C PHE A 153 12.59 16.16 11.35
N GLN A 154 11.94 15.13 10.80
CA GLN A 154 11.04 14.25 11.54
C GLN A 154 9.78 14.96 12.11
N GLU A 155 9.41 16.10 11.52
CA GLU A 155 8.13 16.76 11.74
C GLU A 155 7.07 16.22 10.77
N PRO A 156 5.78 16.23 11.15
CA PRO A 156 4.71 15.68 10.31
C PRO A 156 4.61 16.44 9.00
N VAL A 157 4.45 15.72 7.89
CA VAL A 157 4.24 16.28 6.55
C VAL A 157 2.76 16.54 6.24
N LEU A 158 1.85 15.82 6.92
CA LEU A 158 0.41 15.95 6.73
C LEU A 158 -0.35 15.79 8.06
N SER A 159 -1.40 16.58 8.22
CA SER A 159 -2.38 16.50 9.31
C SER A 159 -3.78 16.68 8.73
N ALA A 160 -4.74 15.89 9.22
CA ALA A 160 -6.13 16.00 8.81
C ALA A 160 -6.83 17.20 9.48
N SER A 161 -7.78 17.79 8.78
CA SER A 161 -8.67 18.85 9.25
C SER A 161 -10.09 18.36 9.55
N ILE A 162 -10.51 17.22 8.99
CA ILE A 162 -11.84 16.60 9.19
C ILE A 162 -11.75 15.27 9.96
N GLY A 163 -12.89 14.62 10.19
CA GLY A 163 -12.99 13.36 10.92
C GLY A 163 -12.51 13.47 12.36
N THR A 164 -11.90 12.41 12.88
CA THR A 164 -11.19 12.42 14.17
C THR A 164 -9.80 13.05 14.11
N ARG A 165 -9.30 13.30 12.88
CA ARG A 165 -7.97 13.83 12.55
C ARG A 165 -6.79 12.97 12.98
N ARG A 166 -7.03 11.70 13.29
CA ARG A 166 -6.03 10.73 13.71
C ARG A 166 -5.62 9.91 12.49
N LEU A 167 -4.51 10.27 11.85
CA LEU A 167 -3.98 9.56 10.69
C LEU A 167 -3.06 8.43 11.19
N ARG A 168 -3.44 7.18 10.92
CA ARG A 168 -2.61 5.99 11.21
C ARG A 168 -2.39 5.17 9.94
N ASP A 169 -1.35 4.35 9.98
CA ASP A 169 -1.04 3.36 8.95
C ASP A 169 -1.10 3.95 7.51
N PRO A 170 -0.44 5.09 7.25
CA PRO A 170 -0.60 5.79 5.98
C PRO A 170 0.05 5.02 4.84
N SER A 171 -0.61 5.02 3.68
CA SER A 171 -0.12 4.42 2.44
C SER A 171 -0.39 5.32 1.24
N VAL A 172 0.38 5.13 0.17
CA VAL A 172 0.31 5.95 -1.04
C VAL A 172 -0.08 5.08 -2.22
N ILE A 173 -1.16 5.45 -2.91
CA ILE A 173 -1.57 4.86 -4.18
C ILE A 173 -1.05 5.75 -5.31
N ARG A 174 -0.30 5.17 -6.25
CA ARG A 174 0.10 5.82 -7.50
C ARG A 174 -1.04 5.76 -8.52
N LYS A 175 -1.43 6.92 -9.04
CA LYS A 175 -2.42 7.04 -10.10
C LYS A 175 -1.78 6.93 -11.48
N LYS A 176 -2.53 6.41 -12.44
CA LYS A 176 -2.02 6.19 -13.81
C LYS A 176 -1.61 7.49 -14.52
N ASN A 177 -2.17 8.63 -14.12
CA ASN A 177 -1.82 9.96 -14.63
C ASN A 177 -0.56 10.56 -13.99
N GLY A 178 0.09 9.85 -13.06
CA GLY A 178 1.29 10.33 -12.35
C GLY A 178 1.02 11.16 -11.10
N GLU A 179 -0.25 11.30 -10.72
CA GLU A 179 -0.63 11.79 -9.40
C GLU A 179 -0.60 10.67 -8.36
N PHE A 180 -0.85 11.02 -7.11
CA PHE A 180 -0.94 10.09 -6.00
C PHE A 180 -2.15 10.41 -5.13
N THR A 181 -2.62 9.39 -4.41
CA THR A 181 -3.54 9.57 -3.29
C THR A 181 -2.91 8.94 -2.05
N LEU A 182 -2.75 9.73 -1.00
CA LEU A 182 -2.41 9.22 0.32
C LEU A 182 -3.70 8.79 1.02
N ILE A 183 -3.71 7.56 1.52
CA ILE A 183 -4.78 7.01 2.35
C ILE A 183 -4.27 6.67 3.74
N ALA A 184 -5.14 6.71 4.74
CA ALA A 184 -4.78 6.41 6.13
C ALA A 184 -6.01 5.97 6.93
N THR A 185 -5.81 5.07 7.90
CA THR A 185 -6.83 4.70 8.88
C THR A 185 -7.38 5.95 9.60
N GLU A 186 -8.71 6.08 9.73
CA GLU A 186 -9.39 7.20 10.40
C GLU A 186 -9.49 7.00 11.92
N GLY A 187 -8.35 6.76 12.58
CA GLY A 187 -8.31 6.26 13.95
C GLY A 187 -8.77 4.79 14.06
N PHE A 188 -8.42 4.13 15.16
CA PHE A 188 -8.61 2.68 15.31
C PHE A 188 -10.07 2.22 15.50
N ASP A 189 -11.03 3.15 15.52
CA ASP A 189 -12.42 2.94 15.93
C ASP A 189 -13.45 3.55 14.97
N ASN A 190 -13.10 3.71 13.69
CA ASN A 190 -14.02 4.15 12.65
C ASN A 190 -14.02 3.23 11.40
N PRO A 191 -15.16 3.11 10.70
CA PRO A 191 -15.28 2.33 9.46
C PRO A 191 -14.72 3.01 8.21
N ASP A 192 -14.33 4.27 8.34
CA ASP A 192 -13.90 5.13 7.26
C ASP A 192 -12.37 5.24 7.24
N ILE A 193 -11.82 5.66 6.10
CA ILE A 193 -10.41 6.04 5.96
C ILE A 193 -10.31 7.47 5.48
N PHE A 194 -9.16 8.11 5.69
CA PHE A 194 -8.84 9.36 5.03
C PHE A 194 -8.29 9.11 3.62
N ALA A 195 -8.54 10.06 2.71
CA ALA A 195 -7.87 10.18 1.43
C ALA A 195 -7.47 11.64 1.15
N PHE A 196 -6.30 11.83 0.55
CA PHE A 196 -5.75 13.13 0.14
C PHE A 196 -5.04 12.98 -1.20
N ASP A 197 -5.37 13.82 -2.17
CA ASP A 197 -4.72 13.80 -3.48
C ASP A 197 -3.50 14.71 -3.51
N THR A 198 -2.48 14.32 -4.30
CA THR A 198 -1.25 15.09 -4.45
C THR A 198 -0.57 14.80 -5.78
N GLU A 199 -0.02 15.82 -6.41
CA GLU A 199 0.78 15.68 -7.64
C GLU A 199 2.27 15.42 -7.32
N ASN A 200 2.70 15.70 -6.09
CA ASN A 200 4.13 15.83 -5.76
C ASN A 200 4.53 15.26 -4.39
N LEU A 201 3.60 14.67 -3.63
CA LEU A 201 3.82 14.14 -2.28
C LEU A 201 4.27 15.23 -1.29
N VAL A 202 3.93 16.49 -1.55
CA VAL A 202 4.30 17.65 -0.72
C VAL A 202 3.06 18.47 -0.41
N GLU A 203 2.29 18.79 -1.44
CA GLU A 203 1.05 19.55 -1.34
C GLU A 203 -0.13 18.58 -1.47
N PHE A 204 -0.98 18.55 -0.45
CA PHE A 204 -2.13 17.66 -0.37
C PHE A 204 -3.42 18.47 -0.50
N ASN A 205 -4.30 18.01 -1.37
CA ASN A 205 -5.60 18.59 -1.66
C ASN A 205 -6.70 17.54 -1.51
N ASP A 206 -7.96 17.96 -1.70
CA ASP A 206 -9.12 17.07 -1.77
C ASP A 206 -9.26 16.10 -0.57
N GLU A 207 -8.96 16.60 0.63
CA GLU A 207 -9.17 15.87 1.89
C GLU A 207 -10.62 15.40 2.00
N ARG A 208 -10.79 14.08 2.10
CA ARG A 208 -12.10 13.42 2.21
C ARG A 208 -12.01 12.15 3.03
N LEU A 209 -13.17 11.70 3.50
CA LEU A 209 -13.34 10.36 4.06
C LEU A 209 -13.83 9.39 2.99
N ILE A 210 -13.41 8.14 3.05
CA ILE A 210 -13.95 7.05 2.22
C ILE A 210 -14.52 6.00 3.17
N LYS A 211 -15.83 5.72 3.06
CA LYS A 211 -16.50 4.70 3.86
C LYS A 211 -16.23 3.31 3.27
N LEU A 212 -15.39 2.53 3.95
CA LEU A 212 -14.98 1.19 3.48
C LEU A 212 -15.74 0.07 4.18
N ASN A 213 -15.73 0.04 5.52
CA ASN A 213 -16.44 -0.98 6.28
C ASN A 213 -17.94 -0.62 6.32
N SER A 214 -18.69 -1.13 5.34
CA SER A 214 -20.09 -0.80 5.12
C SER A 214 -20.88 -2.04 4.75
N THR A 215 -22.06 -2.19 5.34
CA THR A 215 -22.99 -3.26 5.00
C THR A 215 -23.58 -3.05 3.61
N SER A 216 -23.72 -4.14 2.86
CA SER A 216 -24.47 -4.23 1.60
C SER A 216 -25.58 -5.28 1.71
N ASP A 217 -26.44 -5.39 0.70
CA ASP A 217 -27.48 -6.43 0.65
C ASP A 217 -26.90 -7.86 0.69
N ASN A 218 -25.65 -8.04 0.25
CA ASN A 218 -24.99 -9.34 0.12
C ASN A 218 -23.99 -9.64 1.26
N MET A 219 -23.58 -8.62 2.02
CA MET A 219 -22.59 -8.78 3.10
C MET A 219 -22.86 -7.83 4.26
N VAL A 220 -23.13 -8.40 5.43
CA VAL A 220 -23.25 -7.65 6.69
C VAL A 220 -21.86 -7.54 7.31
N MET A 221 -21.48 -6.31 7.66
CA MET A 221 -20.20 -6.01 8.32
C MET A 221 -20.42 -5.28 9.64
N SER A 222 -19.39 -5.20 10.47
CA SER A 222 -19.45 -4.54 11.77
C SER A 222 -19.66 -3.02 11.68
N GLU A 223 -19.22 -2.39 10.59
CA GLU A 223 -19.19 -0.94 10.39
C GLU A 223 -18.41 -0.20 11.48
N THR A 224 -17.38 -0.83 12.03
CA THR A 224 -16.59 -0.26 13.13
C THR A 224 -15.18 0.15 12.74
N GLN A 225 -14.54 -0.56 11.80
CA GLN A 225 -13.09 -0.50 11.61
C GLN A 225 -12.68 -0.74 10.16
N ALA A 226 -11.87 0.17 9.61
CA ALA A 226 -11.11 -0.04 8.38
C ALA A 226 -9.63 0.29 8.64
N TRP A 227 -8.84 -0.74 8.93
CA TRP A 227 -7.46 -0.58 9.41
C TRP A 227 -6.42 -0.90 8.34
N ALA A 228 -5.34 -0.13 8.38
CA ALA A 228 -4.15 -0.27 7.54
C ALA A 228 -4.49 -0.39 6.05
N PRO A 229 -5.13 0.65 5.47
CA PRO A 229 -5.52 0.60 4.07
C PRO A 229 -4.29 0.73 3.17
N GLU A 230 -4.19 -0.14 2.18
CA GLU A 230 -3.23 -0.05 1.07
C GLU A 230 -3.99 -0.17 -0.25
N GLY A 231 -3.34 0.17 -1.37
CA GLY A 231 -3.98 0.03 -2.66
C GLY A 231 -3.05 0.21 -3.85
N PHE A 232 -3.54 -0.17 -5.01
CA PHE A 232 -2.82 -0.10 -6.28
C PHE A 232 -3.78 0.01 -7.46
N TYR A 233 -3.25 0.41 -8.62
CA TYR A 233 -3.98 0.44 -9.89
C TYR A 233 -3.81 -0.88 -10.64
N ASP A 234 -4.91 -1.50 -11.05
CA ASP A 234 -4.91 -2.68 -11.94
C ASP A 234 -5.35 -2.27 -13.34
N ARG A 235 -4.39 -2.26 -14.27
CA ARG A 235 -4.62 -1.90 -15.67
C ARG A 235 -5.57 -2.83 -16.42
N ARG A 236 -5.71 -4.09 -15.96
CA ARG A 236 -6.46 -5.12 -16.68
C ARG A 236 -7.97 -4.88 -16.62
N ILE A 237 -8.43 -4.29 -15.52
CA ILE A 237 -9.83 -3.85 -15.34
C ILE A 237 -9.97 -2.32 -15.30
N ASN A 238 -8.84 -1.59 -15.42
CA ASN A 238 -8.77 -0.12 -15.33
C ASN A 238 -9.50 0.40 -14.08
N LYS A 239 -9.08 -0.11 -12.91
CA LYS A 239 -9.60 0.27 -11.58
C LYS A 239 -8.48 0.39 -10.57
N TYR A 240 -8.73 1.18 -9.54
CA TYR A 240 -7.97 1.16 -8.30
C TYR A 240 -8.57 0.13 -7.35
N ILE A 241 -7.71 -0.55 -6.61
CA ILE A 241 -8.08 -1.50 -5.58
C ILE A 241 -7.58 -0.92 -4.27
N ILE A 242 -8.48 -0.79 -3.30
CA ILE A 242 -8.14 -0.47 -1.92
C ILE A 242 -8.47 -1.71 -1.09
N TYR A 243 -7.53 -2.14 -0.25
CA TYR A 243 -7.76 -3.23 0.68
C TYR A 243 -7.39 -2.83 2.11
N TRP A 244 -8.06 -3.44 3.08
CA TRP A 244 -7.92 -3.14 4.50
C TRP A 244 -8.29 -4.34 5.35
N SER A 245 -8.03 -4.23 6.65
CA SER A 245 -8.45 -5.21 7.64
C SER A 245 -9.58 -4.69 8.53
N SER A 246 -10.48 -5.59 8.94
CA SER A 246 -11.47 -5.32 9.99
C SER A 246 -11.39 -6.44 11.03
N PRO A 247 -10.74 -6.21 12.18
CA PRO A 247 -10.56 -7.26 13.18
C PRO A 247 -11.89 -7.68 13.84
N ASN A 248 -12.88 -6.78 13.92
CA ASN A 248 -14.23 -7.16 14.38
C ASN A 248 -14.99 -8.06 13.39
N ASP A 249 -14.65 -8.01 12.11
CA ASP A 249 -15.17 -8.94 11.08
C ASP A 249 -14.24 -10.15 10.84
N GLU A 250 -13.09 -10.15 11.55
CA GLU A 250 -12.02 -11.16 11.54
C GLU A 250 -11.37 -11.42 10.18
N LYS A 251 -11.44 -10.47 9.23
CA LYS A 251 -11.05 -10.66 7.83
C LYS A 251 -10.37 -9.44 7.23
N MET A 252 -9.79 -9.64 6.04
CA MET A 252 -9.45 -8.54 5.14
C MET A 252 -10.46 -8.43 4.00
N PHE A 253 -10.63 -7.20 3.54
CA PHE A 253 -11.57 -6.82 2.50
C PHE A 253 -10.88 -5.97 1.44
N TYR A 254 -11.50 -5.88 0.28
CA TYR A 254 -11.11 -4.94 -0.75
C TYR A 254 -12.33 -4.30 -1.39
N SER A 255 -12.12 -3.15 -2.02
CA SER A 255 -13.09 -2.44 -2.85
C SER A 255 -12.42 -1.91 -4.11
N PHE A 256 -13.22 -1.75 -5.17
CA PHE A 256 -12.81 -1.11 -6.40
C PHE A 256 -13.11 0.38 -6.40
N SER A 257 -12.37 1.13 -7.19
CA SER A 257 -12.63 2.54 -7.44
C SER A 257 -12.22 2.91 -8.87
N ASN A 258 -12.91 3.86 -9.49
CA ASN A 258 -12.51 4.40 -10.79
C ASN A 258 -11.37 5.42 -10.65
N ASN A 259 -11.36 6.22 -9.58
CA ASN A 259 -10.45 7.36 -9.43
C ASN A 259 -10.14 7.77 -7.98
N LEU A 260 -10.59 6.99 -6.99
CA LEU A 260 -10.53 7.23 -5.55
C LEU A 260 -11.49 8.34 -5.07
N ASP A 261 -12.42 8.80 -5.91
CA ASP A 261 -13.57 9.66 -5.54
C ASP A 261 -14.90 8.90 -5.52
N ASP A 262 -14.87 7.62 -5.88
CA ASP A 262 -15.92 6.64 -5.71
C ASP A 262 -15.34 5.37 -5.09
N ILE A 263 -16.20 4.51 -4.55
CA ILE A 263 -15.76 3.24 -3.98
C ILE A 263 -16.87 2.21 -4.13
N SER A 264 -16.52 0.96 -4.44
CA SER A 264 -17.49 -0.13 -4.49
C SER A 264 -17.85 -0.59 -3.08
N TYR A 265 -18.97 -1.29 -2.95
CA TYR A 265 -19.18 -2.12 -1.77
C TYR A 265 -18.03 -3.13 -1.58
N PRO A 266 -17.70 -3.46 -0.31
CA PRO A 266 -16.60 -4.34 0.03
C PRO A 266 -16.83 -5.79 -0.45
N GLU A 267 -15.74 -6.45 -0.79
CA GLU A 267 -15.65 -7.90 -1.01
C GLU A 267 -14.58 -8.51 -0.08
N ILE A 268 -14.67 -9.80 0.20
CA ILE A 268 -13.69 -10.50 1.04
C ILE A 268 -12.39 -10.69 0.25
N LEU A 269 -11.28 -10.21 0.80
CA LEU A 269 -9.94 -10.46 0.27
C LEU A 269 -9.31 -11.72 0.88
N VAL A 270 -9.37 -11.83 2.20
CA VAL A 270 -8.77 -12.95 2.96
C VAL A 270 -9.72 -13.38 4.07
N ASP A 271 -10.02 -14.67 4.08
CA ASP A 271 -10.68 -15.38 5.18
C ASP A 271 -9.95 -16.68 5.48
N VAL A 272 -9.15 -16.68 6.54
CA VAL A 272 -8.39 -17.85 7.00
C VAL A 272 -9.06 -18.54 8.21
N GLY A 273 -10.28 -18.13 8.56
CA GLY A 273 -11.04 -18.67 9.70
C GLY A 273 -10.59 -18.17 11.07
N PHE A 274 -9.80 -17.09 11.12
CA PHE A 274 -9.40 -16.39 12.34
C PHE A 274 -9.02 -14.93 12.03
N PRO A 275 -9.04 -14.01 13.01
CA PRO A 275 -8.77 -12.59 12.76
C PRO A 275 -7.36 -12.36 12.24
N VAL A 276 -7.27 -11.60 11.15
CA VAL A 276 -6.02 -11.18 10.50
C VAL A 276 -6.06 -9.69 10.24
N ILE A 277 -4.91 -9.02 10.36
CA ILE A 277 -4.77 -7.59 10.07
C ILE A 277 -3.47 -7.29 9.33
N ASP A 278 -3.32 -6.02 8.92
CA ASP A 278 -2.09 -5.44 8.39
C ASP A 278 -1.53 -6.23 7.20
N GLY A 279 -2.38 -6.61 6.25
CA GLY A 279 -1.93 -7.30 5.06
C GLY A 279 -1.18 -6.38 4.11
N THR A 280 -0.07 -6.84 3.54
CA THR A 280 0.62 -6.15 2.45
C THR A 280 0.81 -7.09 1.25
N ILE A 281 0.37 -6.67 0.06
CA ILE A 281 0.38 -7.48 -1.15
C ILE A 281 1.64 -7.19 -1.97
N MET A 282 2.25 -8.25 -2.49
CA MET A 282 3.39 -8.19 -3.39
C MET A 282 3.10 -8.99 -4.67
N LYS A 283 3.31 -8.36 -5.82
CA LYS A 283 3.26 -8.99 -7.15
C LYS A 283 4.68 -9.19 -7.70
N VAL A 284 4.97 -10.36 -8.23
CA VAL A 284 6.21 -10.65 -8.98
C VAL A 284 5.86 -11.47 -10.21
N GLY A 285 6.06 -10.92 -11.40
CA GLY A 285 5.55 -11.54 -12.63
C GLY A 285 4.03 -11.72 -12.53
N SER A 286 3.53 -12.93 -12.77
CA SER A 286 2.09 -13.24 -12.69
C SER A 286 1.62 -13.73 -11.32
N ASP A 287 2.52 -13.81 -10.33
CA ASP A 287 2.25 -14.32 -8.99
C ASP A 287 1.93 -13.21 -8.00
N TYR A 288 0.97 -13.47 -7.12
CA TYR A 288 0.63 -12.61 -5.98
C TYR A 288 0.92 -13.32 -4.66
N SER A 289 1.47 -12.57 -3.71
CA SER A 289 1.73 -12.98 -2.34
C SER A 289 1.25 -11.91 -1.38
N ILE A 290 0.90 -12.31 -0.15
CA ILE A 290 0.51 -11.41 0.92
C ILE A 290 1.22 -11.80 2.20
N VAL A 291 1.70 -10.82 2.97
CA VAL A 291 2.13 -11.03 4.36
C VAL A 291 1.05 -10.47 5.26
N LEU A 292 0.70 -11.21 6.31
CA LEU A 292 -0.39 -10.90 7.23
C LEU A 292 0.08 -11.05 8.67
N LYS A 293 -0.55 -10.29 9.58
CA LYS A 293 -0.49 -10.56 11.01
C LYS A 293 -1.67 -11.44 11.43
N ASP A 294 -1.39 -12.46 12.23
CA ASP A 294 -2.42 -13.20 12.97
C ASP A 294 -2.83 -12.42 14.23
N GLU A 295 -4.11 -12.04 14.35
CA GLU A 295 -4.63 -11.21 15.44
C GLU A 295 -5.37 -12.05 16.52
N ARG A 296 -5.11 -13.37 16.56
CA ARG A 296 -5.71 -14.24 17.58
C ARG A 296 -5.16 -13.98 18.98
N LYS A 297 -6.00 -14.27 19.97
CA LYS A 297 -5.60 -14.38 21.38
C LYS A 297 -5.20 -15.83 21.73
N PRO A 298 -4.25 -16.03 22.66
CA PRO A 298 -3.50 -14.98 23.35
C PRO A 298 -2.33 -14.47 22.49
N MET A 299 -2.07 -13.15 22.52
CA MET A 299 -1.21 -12.47 21.56
C MET A 299 0.25 -12.96 21.62
N GLU A 300 0.74 -13.37 22.80
CA GLU A 300 2.08 -13.92 22.97
C GLU A 300 2.34 -15.21 22.20
N LYS A 301 1.27 -15.88 21.75
CA LYS A 301 1.36 -17.09 20.94
C LYS A 301 1.16 -16.81 19.45
N HIS A 302 0.28 -15.88 19.12
CA HIS A 302 -0.29 -15.76 17.79
C HIS A 302 0.10 -14.51 17.03
N SER A 303 0.40 -13.40 17.72
CA SER A 303 0.52 -12.06 17.13
C SER A 303 1.74 -11.86 16.21
N GLN A 304 1.90 -12.68 15.18
CA GLN A 304 3.11 -12.79 14.37
C GLN A 304 2.78 -12.82 12.88
N LEU A 305 3.81 -12.64 12.07
CA LEU A 305 3.67 -12.58 10.62
C LEU A 305 3.70 -13.97 9.98
N PHE A 306 2.81 -14.17 9.02
CA PHE A 306 2.75 -15.35 8.16
C PHE A 306 2.42 -14.93 6.72
N VAL A 307 2.46 -15.88 5.79
CA VAL A 307 2.39 -15.60 4.34
C VAL A 307 1.27 -16.37 3.65
N GLY A 308 0.63 -15.69 2.70
CA GLY A 308 -0.36 -16.24 1.78
C GLY A 308 0.04 -16.02 0.32
N TYR A 309 -0.49 -16.84 -0.57
CA TYR A 309 -0.17 -16.85 -1.99
C TYR A 309 -1.41 -17.11 -2.83
N SER A 310 -1.37 -16.58 -4.04
CA SER A 310 -2.35 -16.81 -5.07
C SER A 310 -1.65 -17.26 -6.35
N ASP A 311 -2.28 -18.20 -7.04
CA ASP A 311 -1.85 -18.68 -8.35
C ASP A 311 -2.68 -18.04 -9.50
N THR A 312 -3.60 -17.12 -9.17
CA THR A 312 -4.43 -16.39 -10.14
C THR A 312 -4.21 -14.88 -10.06
N ASP A 313 -4.83 -14.21 -9.11
CA ASP A 313 -4.73 -12.76 -8.92
C ASP A 313 -4.79 -12.39 -7.43
N TYR A 314 -4.78 -11.09 -7.12
CA TYR A 314 -4.87 -10.61 -5.75
C TYR A 314 -6.19 -10.99 -5.05
N LYS A 315 -7.23 -11.46 -5.75
CA LYS A 315 -8.50 -11.92 -5.15
C LYS A 315 -8.44 -13.40 -4.78
N GLY A 316 -7.46 -14.14 -5.28
CA GLY A 316 -7.37 -15.59 -5.22
C GLY A 316 -6.47 -16.17 -4.14
N PHE A 317 -6.23 -15.50 -3.01
CA PHE A 317 -5.37 -16.03 -1.94
C PHE A 317 -5.94 -17.33 -1.34
N ASN A 318 -5.47 -18.46 -1.85
CA ASN A 318 -5.97 -19.80 -1.56
C ASN A 318 -4.92 -20.72 -0.91
N HIS A 319 -3.67 -20.26 -0.83
CA HIS A 319 -2.56 -21.00 -0.22
C HIS A 319 -1.94 -20.18 0.91
N PHE A 320 -1.82 -20.76 2.11
CA PHE A 320 -1.23 -20.09 3.27
C PHE A 320 -0.19 -20.99 3.95
N ASN A 321 0.95 -20.40 4.30
CA ASN A 321 1.92 -21.00 5.19
C ASN A 321 1.77 -20.36 6.57
N PHE A 322 1.09 -21.07 7.48
CA PHE A 322 0.82 -20.61 8.84
C PHE A 322 2.03 -20.72 9.79
N ASN A 323 3.22 -21.08 9.31
CA ASN A 323 4.42 -21.02 10.12
C ASN A 323 4.88 -19.58 10.24
N PHE A 324 4.88 -19.04 11.45
CA PHE A 324 5.38 -17.70 11.71
C PHE A 324 6.87 -17.59 11.44
N PHE A 325 7.29 -16.44 10.91
CA PHE A 325 8.71 -16.14 10.66
C PHE A 325 9.25 -14.99 11.50
N SER A 326 8.39 -14.12 12.07
CA SER A 326 8.82 -12.96 12.85
C SER A 326 9.27 -13.28 14.29
N ASN A 327 8.98 -14.50 14.79
CA ASN A 327 9.39 -15.06 16.08
C ASN A 327 9.01 -14.25 17.34
N HIS A 328 8.29 -13.14 17.19
CA HIS A 328 7.86 -12.24 18.25
C HIS A 328 6.61 -11.48 17.81
N GLN A 329 5.93 -10.83 18.76
CA GLN A 329 4.75 -10.03 18.44
C GLN A 329 5.08 -8.92 17.45
N SER A 330 4.47 -8.97 16.27
CA SER A 330 4.79 -8.15 15.10
C SER A 330 3.54 -7.66 14.39
N GLU A 331 3.61 -6.52 13.75
CA GLU A 331 2.53 -5.92 12.96
C GLU A 331 3.07 -4.97 11.88
N GLY A 332 2.19 -4.41 11.06
CA GLY A 332 2.55 -3.46 10.00
C GLY A 332 3.68 -3.87 9.07
N PRO A 333 3.60 -5.04 8.41
CA PRO A 333 4.58 -5.42 7.42
C PRO A 333 4.49 -4.51 6.19
N PHE A 334 5.64 -4.11 5.65
CA PHE A 334 5.73 -3.58 4.30
C PHE A 334 6.98 -4.11 3.59
N ILE A 335 6.96 -4.11 2.26
CA ILE A 335 8.02 -4.73 1.45
C ILE A 335 8.61 -3.73 0.48
N ILE A 336 9.95 -3.77 0.35
CA ILE A 336 10.69 -3.03 -0.67
C ILE A 336 11.62 -3.98 -1.45
N LYS A 337 11.94 -3.64 -2.69
CA LYS A 337 12.95 -4.35 -3.48
C LYS A 337 14.33 -3.74 -3.20
N SER A 338 15.34 -4.59 -3.00
CA SER A 338 16.73 -4.17 -2.80
C SER A 338 17.65 -5.02 -3.68
N GLY A 339 17.99 -4.50 -4.87
CA GLY A 339 18.73 -5.24 -5.88
C GLY A 339 17.95 -6.47 -6.39
N TYR A 340 18.52 -7.66 -6.20
CA TYR A 340 17.91 -8.94 -6.58
C TYR A 340 17.05 -9.56 -5.46
N GLU A 341 17.08 -8.96 -4.27
CA GLU A 341 16.36 -9.42 -3.09
C GLU A 341 15.23 -8.45 -2.75
N TYR A 342 14.46 -8.82 -1.73
CA TYR A 342 13.45 -7.99 -1.11
C TYR A 342 13.75 -7.86 0.38
N ILE A 343 13.33 -6.73 0.95
CA ILE A 343 13.38 -6.47 2.39
C ILE A 343 11.95 -6.31 2.88
N LEU A 344 11.57 -7.13 3.87
CA LEU A 344 10.32 -7.02 4.61
C LEU A 344 10.60 -6.31 5.92
N TYR A 345 9.98 -5.16 6.13
CA TYR A 345 10.01 -4.39 7.37
C TYR A 345 8.75 -4.65 8.19
N TYR A 346 8.83 -4.52 9.52
CA TYR A 346 7.67 -4.67 10.42
C TYR A 346 7.88 -4.01 11.79
N ASP A 347 6.77 -3.64 12.46
CA ASP A 347 6.77 -3.13 13.84
C ASP A 347 6.77 -4.29 14.83
N ASP A 348 7.88 -4.45 15.55
CA ASP A 348 7.97 -5.27 16.74
C ASP A 348 7.43 -4.49 17.94
N TYR A 349 6.11 -4.33 17.92
CA TYR A 349 5.40 -3.27 18.63
C TYR A 349 5.50 -3.36 20.15
N THR A 350 5.73 -4.57 20.70
CA THR A 350 5.90 -4.79 22.14
C THR A 350 7.33 -4.55 22.63
N ARG A 351 8.32 -4.56 21.73
CA ARG A 351 9.71 -4.16 22.03
C ARG A 351 10.02 -2.73 21.59
N HIS A 352 9.08 -2.06 20.92
CA HIS A 352 9.27 -0.73 20.35
C HIS A 352 10.45 -0.66 19.39
N GLN A 353 10.57 -1.70 18.54
CA GLN A 353 11.64 -1.83 17.56
C GLN A 353 11.04 -1.98 16.17
N PHE A 354 11.76 -1.48 15.17
CA PHE A 354 11.43 -1.75 13.79
C PHE A 354 12.47 -2.71 13.22
N LYS A 355 12.00 -3.84 12.72
CA LYS A 355 12.83 -4.99 12.36
C LYS A 355 12.66 -5.31 10.88
N ALA A 356 13.59 -6.08 10.32
CA ALA A 356 13.52 -6.45 8.92
C ALA A 356 14.05 -7.85 8.63
N PHE A 357 13.53 -8.43 7.55
CA PHE A 357 14.00 -9.68 6.95
C PHE A 357 14.41 -9.46 5.49
N LYS A 358 15.45 -10.15 5.04
CA LYS A 358 15.76 -10.34 3.62
C LYS A 358 15.17 -11.64 3.11
N PHE A 359 14.71 -11.63 1.86
CA PHE A 359 14.22 -12.82 1.17
C PHE A 359 14.31 -12.65 -0.36
N TYR A 360 14.24 -13.75 -1.09
CA TYR A 360 14.20 -13.75 -2.57
C TYR A 360 12.78 -13.92 -3.11
N GLU A 361 11.99 -14.77 -2.44
CA GLU A 361 10.65 -15.15 -2.86
C GLU A 361 9.80 -15.44 -1.63
N LEU A 362 8.67 -14.75 -1.47
CA LEU A 362 7.75 -14.97 -0.34
C LEU A 362 7.26 -16.43 -0.30
N LYS A 363 6.93 -17.03 -1.46
CA LYS A 363 6.47 -18.44 -1.62
C LYS A 363 7.40 -19.47 -0.96
N SER A 364 8.70 -19.16 -0.86
CA SER A 364 9.68 -20.06 -0.26
C SER A 364 9.60 -20.15 1.27
N ASN A 365 9.00 -19.16 1.93
CA ASN A 365 9.01 -18.98 3.38
C ASN A 365 10.42 -19.04 4.01
N LYS A 366 11.43 -18.54 3.28
CA LYS A 366 12.82 -18.44 3.73
C LYS A 366 13.17 -16.97 3.94
N PHE A 367 13.28 -16.59 5.21
CA PHE A 367 13.58 -15.23 5.65
C PHE A 367 14.88 -15.22 6.46
N GLU A 368 15.75 -14.26 6.18
CA GLU A 368 16.97 -13.98 6.94
C GLU A 368 16.79 -12.67 7.70
N GLU A 369 16.80 -12.71 9.03
CA GLU A 369 16.69 -11.48 9.84
C GLU A 369 17.91 -10.59 9.58
N ILE A 370 17.67 -9.31 9.31
CA ILE A 370 18.72 -8.31 9.17
C ILE A 370 19.17 -7.91 10.57
N ASP A 371 20.48 -7.93 10.83
CA ASP A 371 21.04 -7.44 12.08
C ASP A 371 20.75 -5.94 12.24
N ASP A 372 20.23 -5.53 13.40
CA ASP A 372 19.85 -4.15 13.70
C ASP A 372 20.97 -3.15 13.42
N LYS A 373 22.24 -3.56 13.55
CA LYS A 373 23.41 -2.69 13.29
C LYS A 373 23.58 -2.34 11.80
N ASP A 374 23.02 -3.16 10.91
CA ASP A 374 23.11 -3.00 9.46
C ASP A 374 22.02 -2.06 8.93
N ILE A 375 20.94 -1.86 9.70
CA ILE A 375 19.90 -0.86 9.43
C ILE A 375 20.32 0.47 10.07
N LYS A 376 20.73 1.42 9.24
CA LYS A 376 21.11 2.77 9.68
C LYS A 376 19.92 3.69 9.48
N SER A 377 19.36 4.17 10.58
CA SER A 377 18.20 5.08 10.54
C SER A 377 18.33 6.17 11.59
N SER A 378 17.97 7.40 11.20
CA SER A 378 17.80 8.52 12.15
C SER A 378 16.38 8.61 12.72
N ILE A 379 15.45 7.79 12.20
CA ILE A 379 14.03 7.84 12.53
C ILE A 379 13.80 7.30 13.94
N LYS A 380 12.90 7.94 14.68
CA LYS A 380 12.54 7.59 16.06
C LYS A 380 11.05 7.28 16.18
N ASN A 381 10.69 6.39 17.10
CA ASN A 381 9.30 6.06 17.43
C ASN A 381 8.46 5.65 16.21
N LEU A 382 9.10 5.04 15.21
CA LEU A 382 8.38 4.58 14.01
C LEU A 382 7.35 3.53 14.42
N LYS A 383 6.13 3.70 13.90
CA LYS A 383 5.03 2.74 13.94
C LYS A 383 4.68 2.30 12.52
N HIS A 384 3.67 1.45 12.38
CA HIS A 384 3.19 0.93 11.09
C HIS A 384 3.20 2.03 10.02
N GLY A 385 3.93 1.74 8.94
CA GLY A 385 3.93 2.52 7.72
C GLY A 385 3.94 1.60 6.51
N SER A 386 3.90 2.19 5.32
CA SER A 386 4.11 1.49 4.06
C SER A 386 5.20 2.18 3.25
N ALA A 387 5.61 1.59 2.12
CA ALA A 387 6.62 2.17 1.25
C ALA A 387 6.20 2.13 -0.22
N ILE A 388 6.49 3.22 -0.93
CA ILE A 388 6.29 3.33 -2.37
C ILE A 388 7.61 3.60 -3.08
N ALA A 389 7.86 2.90 -4.18
CA ALA A 389 9.03 3.13 -5.01
C ALA A 389 8.90 4.46 -5.76
N LEU A 390 9.97 5.26 -5.84
CA LEU A 390 9.98 6.58 -6.48
C LEU A 390 10.88 6.60 -7.71
N THR A 391 10.44 7.29 -8.75
CA THR A 391 11.34 7.73 -9.83
C THR A 391 12.25 8.87 -9.34
N TRP A 392 13.31 9.17 -10.08
CA TRP A 392 14.19 10.29 -9.71
C TRP A 392 13.45 11.63 -9.66
N LYS A 393 12.56 11.92 -10.63
CA LYS A 393 11.78 13.16 -10.68
C LYS A 393 10.84 13.29 -9.48
N GLU A 394 10.20 12.20 -9.07
CA GLU A 394 9.32 12.19 -7.90
C GLU A 394 10.10 12.42 -6.61
N PHE A 395 11.26 11.77 -6.49
CA PHE A 395 12.18 12.00 -5.37
C PHE A 395 12.66 13.46 -5.32
N GLU A 396 13.01 14.05 -6.46
CA GLU A 396 13.41 15.46 -6.54
C GLU A 396 12.31 16.41 -6.07
N ARG A 397 11.04 16.20 -6.45
CA ARG A 397 9.91 17.04 -5.98
C ARG A 397 9.84 17.11 -4.45
N ILE A 398 9.99 15.96 -3.77
CA ILE A 398 9.99 15.89 -2.31
C ILE A 398 11.25 16.57 -1.74
N LYS A 399 12.41 16.25 -2.32
CA LYS A 399 13.70 16.75 -1.84
C LYS A 399 13.79 18.27 -1.96
N GLU A 400 13.42 18.85 -3.09
CA GLU A 400 13.47 20.31 -3.32
C GLU A 400 12.63 21.09 -2.31
N HIS A 401 11.53 20.50 -1.82
CA HIS A 401 10.70 21.13 -0.81
C HIS A 401 11.26 20.99 0.61
N TYR A 402 11.67 19.79 1.01
CA TYR A 402 12.05 19.51 2.40
C TYR A 402 13.56 19.64 2.69
N ASP A 403 14.41 19.70 1.67
CA ASP A 403 15.87 19.79 1.78
C ASP A 403 16.40 21.10 1.18
N THR A 404 16.10 22.22 1.84
CA THR A 404 16.38 23.59 1.36
C THR A 404 17.85 24.03 1.53
N GLY A 405 18.78 23.11 1.78
CA GLY A 405 20.22 23.41 1.86
C GLY A 405 20.71 24.00 3.18
N GLU A 406 19.90 23.95 4.25
CA GLU A 406 20.37 24.19 5.63
C GLU A 406 20.77 22.90 6.38
N ASN A 407 20.81 21.76 5.67
CA ASN A 407 21.15 20.42 6.19
C ASN A 407 22.58 19.98 5.85
#